data_AF-A0A7C2WMB9-F1
#
_entry.id   AF-A0A7C2WMB9-F1
#
_cell.length_a   1.000
_cell.length_b   1.000
_cell.length_c   1.000
_cell.angle_alpha   90.00
_cell.angle_beta   90.00
_cell.angle_gamma   90.00
#
_symmetry.space_group_name_H-M   'P 1'
#
loop_
_entity.id
_entity.type
_entity.pdbx_description
1 polymer ?
#
loop_
_entity_poly.entity_id
_entity_poly.type
_entity_poly.pdbx_seq_one_letter_code
_entity_poly.pdbx_strand_id
1 'polypeptide(L)'
;MKVKVSFLAVLRSLAGTNFVEVEVRQGLSIRDVIYLACKDNEALFKRVFDSSGERIRSDIIILVDGVDVNLIGGLGSSADNINEITLIPSVHGGLTTSAAIDRAKKLLDLLTDGKDEVDLRVLHIKLRKELPSQEIIQLLEDIFKGTDVVWATSRPGLALSLLHVLFVFYHTIKAFVMGKNISNKFNIEFLLRLVCEDQIARALEVAGIGDRAREFHLYVMSPSRETSQERLQALSPLPVEKVEHLDLSRPCEATSLLRILRISDEELRATTYKSSALSPELKGVLTRMSLLNTRK
;
A
#
# COMPACT_ATOMS: atom_id res chain seq x y z
N MET A 1 18.16 23.68 14.36
CA MET A 1 17.59 22.46 14.95
C MET A 1 18.14 21.24 14.24
N LYS A 2 18.00 20.03 14.78
CA LYS A 2 18.37 18.80 14.07
C LYS A 2 17.11 18.06 13.66
N VAL A 3 17.08 17.61 12.41
CA VAL A 3 16.01 16.75 11.87
C VAL A 3 16.63 15.39 11.58
N LYS A 4 15.96 14.33 12.03
CA LYS A 4 16.35 12.95 11.73
C LYS A 4 15.79 12.57 10.37
N VAL A 5 16.64 12.14 9.43
CA VAL A 5 16.22 11.60 8.14
C VAL A 5 16.43 10.09 8.14
N SER A 6 15.34 9.33 8.25
CA SER A 6 15.32 7.87 8.34
C SER A 6 15.16 7.22 6.95
N PHE A 7 15.89 6.13 6.73
CA PHE A 7 15.88 5.39 5.46
C PHE A 7 15.31 3.98 5.66
N LEU A 8 14.34 3.60 4.82
CA LEU A 8 13.76 2.26 4.80
C LEU A 8 14.14 1.48 3.54
N ALA A 9 14.01 0.15 3.61
CA ALA A 9 14.23 -0.78 2.50
C ALA A 9 15.59 -0.53 1.79
N VAL A 10 15.62 -0.54 0.45
CA VAL A 10 16.86 -0.34 -0.32
C VAL A 10 17.58 0.98 -0.01
N LEU A 11 16.86 2.03 0.43
CA LEU A 11 17.51 3.31 0.80
C LEU A 11 18.40 3.15 2.04
N ARG A 12 18.04 2.27 2.98
CA ARG A 12 18.87 1.96 4.15
C ARG A 12 20.20 1.35 3.74
N SER A 13 20.15 0.36 2.84
CA SER A 13 21.34 -0.31 2.32
C SER A 13 22.24 0.65 1.55
N LEU A 14 21.65 1.56 0.76
CA LEU A 14 22.41 2.59 0.04
C LEU A 14 23.00 3.65 0.98
N ALA A 15 22.27 4.05 2.01
CA ALA A 15 22.73 5.01 3.01
C ALA A 15 23.85 4.45 3.91
N GLY A 16 23.91 3.13 4.10
CA GLY A 16 24.83 2.48 5.05
C GLY A 16 24.43 2.66 6.52
N THR A 17 23.30 3.31 6.79
CA THR A 17 22.77 3.62 8.12
C THR A 17 21.23 3.63 8.09
N ASN A 18 20.61 3.52 9.26
CA ASN A 18 19.16 3.62 9.42
C ASN A 18 18.67 5.08 9.31
N PHE A 19 19.52 6.05 9.65
CA PHE A 19 19.19 7.47 9.59
C PHE A 19 20.44 8.35 9.55
N VAL A 20 20.26 9.61 9.15
CA VAL A 20 21.25 10.69 9.26
C VAL A 20 20.59 11.87 9.99
N GLU A 21 21.34 12.57 10.84
CA GLU A 21 20.90 13.84 11.42
C GLU A 21 21.34 15.00 10.53
N VAL A 22 20.39 15.86 10.16
CA VAL A 22 20.64 17.05 9.37
C VAL A 22 20.44 18.29 10.23
N GLU A 23 21.43 19.18 10.25
CA GLU A 23 21.26 20.51 10.83
C GLU A 23 20.40 21.39 9.92
N VAL A 24 19.26 21.81 10.45
CA VAL A 24 18.27 22.62 9.75
C VAL A 24 18.28 24.04 10.31
N ARG A 25 18.52 25.00 9.41
CA ARG A 25 18.35 26.44 9.66
C ARG A 25 16.91 26.84 9.36
N GLN A 26 16.44 27.91 9.99
CA GLN A 26 15.09 28.45 9.74
C GLN A 26 14.84 28.69 8.25
N GLY A 27 13.67 28.32 7.78
CA GLY A 27 13.22 28.56 6.40
C GLY A 27 13.71 27.54 5.36
N LEU A 28 14.42 26.48 5.76
CA LEU A 28 14.67 25.35 4.84
C LEU A 28 13.37 24.60 4.57
N SER A 29 13.20 24.17 3.31
CA SER A 29 12.09 23.30 2.95
C SER A 29 12.40 21.84 3.29
N ILE A 30 11.37 21.01 3.37
CA ILE A 30 11.52 19.54 3.52
C ILE A 30 12.43 18.97 2.43
N ARG A 31 12.30 19.44 1.18
CA ARG A 31 13.18 19.05 0.08
C ARG A 31 14.64 19.35 0.37
N ASP A 32 14.95 20.51 0.94
CA ASP A 32 16.33 20.92 1.22
C ASP A 32 16.96 20.04 2.29
N VAL A 33 16.18 19.66 3.32
CA VAL A 33 16.63 18.71 4.35
C VAL A 33 16.96 17.34 3.74
N ILE A 34 16.12 16.84 2.84
CA ILE A 34 16.35 15.56 2.14
C ILE A 34 17.60 15.67 1.24
N TYR A 35 17.76 16.78 0.52
CA TYR A 35 18.96 17.03 -0.29
C TYR A 35 20.22 16.98 0.57
N LEU A 36 20.23 17.66 1.71
CA LEU A 36 21.35 17.67 2.66
C LEU A 36 21.66 16.28 3.22
N ALA A 37 20.64 15.44 3.46
CA ALA A 37 20.82 14.07 3.93
C ALA A 37 21.45 13.15 2.88
N CYS A 38 21.24 13.42 1.59
CA CYS A 38 21.63 12.53 0.49
C CYS A 38 22.88 12.99 -0.26
N LYS A 39 23.21 14.28 -0.27
CA LYS A 39 24.22 14.88 -1.18
C LYS A 39 25.63 14.25 -1.10
N ASP A 40 26.02 13.75 0.07
CA ASP A 40 27.37 13.22 0.31
C ASP A 40 27.49 11.72 0.00
N ASN A 41 26.39 11.07 -0.42
CA ASN A 41 26.36 9.68 -0.83
C ASN A 41 25.78 9.56 -2.24
N GLU A 42 26.67 9.39 -3.24
CA GLU A 42 26.29 9.39 -4.66
C GLU A 42 25.25 8.32 -5.02
N ALA A 43 25.34 7.12 -4.43
CA ALA A 43 24.42 6.02 -4.73
C ALA A 43 23.01 6.30 -4.18
N LEU A 44 22.94 6.79 -2.94
CA LEU A 44 21.69 7.22 -2.30
C LEU A 44 21.09 8.42 -3.04
N PHE A 45 21.91 9.43 -3.37
CA PHE A 45 21.49 10.62 -4.09
C PHE A 45 20.85 10.26 -5.43
N LYS A 46 21.52 9.43 -6.25
CA LYS A 46 21.01 8.97 -7.54
C LYS A 46 19.72 8.14 -7.43
N ARG A 47 19.48 7.50 -6.29
CA ARG A 47 18.26 6.73 -6.04
C ARG A 47 17.09 7.60 -5.58
N VAL A 48 17.35 8.62 -4.77
CA VAL A 48 16.31 9.51 -4.23
C VAL A 48 15.94 10.60 -5.23
N PHE A 49 16.92 11.16 -5.94
CA PHE A 49 16.71 12.24 -6.90
C PHE A 49 16.71 11.71 -8.34
N ASP A 50 16.06 12.46 -9.24
CA ASP A 50 16.16 12.23 -10.67
C ASP A 50 17.56 12.60 -11.21
N SER A 51 17.79 12.40 -12.51
CA SER A 51 19.08 12.70 -13.14
C SER A 51 19.46 14.17 -13.12
N SER A 52 18.51 15.09 -12.91
CA SER A 52 18.78 16.52 -12.78
C SER A 52 19.20 16.92 -11.36
N GLY A 53 18.92 16.07 -10.36
CA GLY A 53 19.10 16.42 -8.96
C GLY A 53 18.05 17.41 -8.43
N GLU A 54 17.13 17.88 -9.28
CA GLU A 54 16.13 18.87 -8.89
C GLU A 54 14.92 18.24 -8.21
N ARG A 55 14.45 17.09 -8.71
CA ARG A 55 13.23 16.45 -8.21
C ARG A 55 13.55 15.18 -7.47
N ILE A 56 12.86 14.99 -6.36
CA ILE A 56 12.79 13.68 -5.71
C ILE A 56 11.96 12.77 -6.61
N ARG A 57 12.44 11.55 -6.84
CA ARG A 57 11.74 10.60 -7.71
C ARG A 57 10.35 10.31 -7.15
N SER A 58 9.37 10.18 -8.05
CA SER A 58 7.95 9.98 -7.71
C SER A 58 7.64 8.63 -7.04
N ASP A 59 8.63 7.73 -7.06
CA ASP A 59 8.63 6.45 -6.38
C ASP A 59 9.27 6.53 -4.99
N ILE A 60 9.48 7.71 -4.40
CA ILE A 60 9.88 7.88 -3.00
C ILE A 60 8.67 8.42 -2.22
N ILE A 61 8.17 7.63 -1.26
CA ILE A 61 7.25 8.11 -0.24
C ILE A 61 8.07 8.85 0.81
N ILE A 62 7.54 9.98 1.24
CA ILE A 62 8.18 10.88 2.18
C ILE A 62 7.18 11.11 3.30
N LEU A 63 7.54 10.68 4.50
CA LEU A 63 6.74 10.92 5.69
C LEU A 63 7.44 11.99 6.53
N VAL A 64 6.67 12.90 7.10
CA VAL A 64 7.10 13.89 8.08
C VAL A 64 6.38 13.61 9.38
N ASP A 65 7.12 13.29 10.43
CA ASP A 65 6.59 12.85 11.72
C ASP A 65 5.50 11.77 11.58
N GLY A 66 5.71 10.84 10.63
CA GLY A 66 4.81 9.73 10.31
C GLY A 66 3.71 10.03 9.29
N VAL A 67 3.49 11.30 8.90
CA VAL A 67 2.42 11.73 7.98
C VAL A 67 2.95 11.92 6.56
N ASP A 68 2.23 11.48 5.52
CA ASP A 68 2.63 11.71 4.13
C ASP A 68 2.84 13.20 3.84
N VAL A 69 3.98 13.54 3.24
CA VAL A 69 4.40 14.92 2.95
C VAL A 69 3.34 15.68 2.15
N ASN A 70 2.60 14.99 1.28
CA ASN A 70 1.60 15.62 0.43
C ASN A 70 0.37 16.09 1.22
N LEU A 71 0.12 15.54 2.42
CA LEU A 71 -0.95 15.97 3.31
C LEU A 71 -0.59 17.21 4.13
N ILE A 72 0.70 17.56 4.21
CA ILE A 72 1.21 18.70 5.01
C ILE A 72 1.73 19.85 4.14
N GLY A 73 1.26 19.94 2.88
CA GLY A 73 1.63 21.01 1.92
C GLY A 73 2.77 20.66 0.96
N GLY A 74 3.27 19.41 1.01
CA GLY A 74 4.24 18.89 0.07
C GLY A 74 5.69 19.30 0.37
N LEU A 75 6.57 19.04 -0.60
CA LEU A 75 8.02 19.19 -0.45
C LEU A 75 8.51 20.63 -0.22
N GLY A 76 7.71 21.62 -0.59
CA GLY A 76 8.00 23.04 -0.38
C GLY A 76 7.63 23.55 1.01
N SER A 77 6.93 22.75 1.84
CA SER A 77 6.61 23.14 3.21
C SER A 77 7.87 23.34 4.05
N SER A 78 7.76 24.25 5.03
CA SER A 78 8.86 24.53 5.95
C SER A 78 9.23 23.30 6.76
N ALA A 79 10.53 23.10 6.99
CA ALA A 79 11.06 22.08 7.88
C ALA A 79 11.17 22.54 9.34
N ASP A 80 10.61 23.70 9.68
CA ASP A 80 10.57 24.20 11.05
C ASP A 80 9.68 23.28 11.93
N ASN A 81 10.19 22.90 13.10
CA ASN A 81 9.51 22.03 14.09
C ASN A 81 9.23 20.58 13.66
N ILE A 82 9.88 20.09 12.59
CA ILE A 82 9.87 18.66 12.24
C ILE A 82 10.88 17.90 13.10
N ASN A 83 10.53 16.71 13.59
CA ASN A 83 11.47 15.84 14.29
C ASN A 83 12.11 14.83 13.34
N GLU A 84 11.30 14.22 12.48
CA GLU A 84 11.71 13.12 11.61
C GLU A 84 11.13 13.23 10.19
N ILE A 85 11.99 12.99 9.19
CA ILE A 85 11.61 12.73 7.81
C ILE A 85 11.94 11.26 7.51
N THR A 86 10.97 10.46 7.08
CA THR A 86 11.22 9.08 6.66
C THR A 86 11.11 8.96 5.15
N LEU A 87 12.18 8.48 4.52
CA LEU A 87 12.22 8.16 3.10
C LEU A 87 11.98 6.67 2.89
N ILE A 88 10.96 6.37 2.11
CA ILE A 88 10.55 5.01 1.80
C ILE A 88 10.59 4.85 0.28
N PRO A 89 11.46 3.99 -0.29
CA PRO A 89 11.39 3.68 -1.70
C PRO A 89 10.08 2.93 -1.93
N SER A 90 9.19 3.58 -2.65
CA SER A 90 7.86 3.15 -2.99
C SER A 90 7.75 2.97 -4.49
N VAL A 91 8.03 1.76 -4.92
CA VAL A 91 7.24 1.18 -5.97
C VAL A 91 5.87 0.83 -5.42
N HIS A 92 4.90 1.71 -5.62
CA HIS A 92 3.50 1.35 -5.37
C HIS A 92 2.72 1.90 -6.53
N GLY A 93 2.08 0.98 -7.27
CA GLY A 93 1.14 1.30 -8.33
C GLY A 93 0.12 2.30 -7.84
N GLY A 94 0.03 3.41 -8.56
CA GLY A 94 -0.69 4.59 -8.13
C GLY A 94 -1.84 4.86 -9.06
N LEU A 95 -3.07 4.73 -8.57
CA LEU A 95 -4.22 5.45 -9.11
C LEU A 95 -4.11 6.94 -8.70
N THR A 96 -3.07 7.65 -9.14
CA THR A 96 -2.83 9.07 -8.82
C THR A 96 -3.37 10.04 -9.87
N THR A 97 -3.99 9.54 -10.94
CA THR A 97 -4.56 10.39 -12.01
C THR A 97 -6.06 10.58 -11.82
N SER A 98 -6.62 11.68 -12.35
CA SER A 98 -8.08 11.90 -12.38
C SER A 98 -8.83 10.71 -12.99
N ALA A 99 -8.31 10.15 -14.08
CA ALA A 99 -8.83 8.94 -14.72
C ALA A 99 -8.83 7.72 -13.77
N ALA A 100 -7.90 7.66 -12.83
CA ALA A 100 -7.81 6.63 -11.81
C ALA A 100 -8.93 6.77 -10.75
N ILE A 101 -9.18 8.00 -10.31
CA ILE A 101 -10.27 8.32 -9.39
C ILE A 101 -11.63 8.08 -10.05
N ASP A 102 -11.80 8.42 -11.33
CA ASP A 102 -13.04 8.17 -12.06
C ASP A 102 -13.31 6.68 -12.26
N ARG A 103 -12.26 5.86 -12.48
CA ARG A 103 -12.36 4.39 -12.46
C ARG A 103 -12.79 3.88 -11.09
N ALA A 104 -12.19 4.41 -10.03
CA ALA A 104 -12.54 4.07 -8.66
C ALA A 104 -13.99 4.43 -8.33
N LYS A 105 -14.49 5.60 -8.78
CA LYS A 105 -15.91 5.98 -8.66
C LYS A 105 -16.83 5.02 -9.39
N LYS A 106 -16.52 4.69 -10.65
CA LYS A 106 -17.31 3.73 -11.42
C LYS A 106 -17.42 2.38 -10.69
N LEU A 107 -16.31 1.87 -10.15
CA LEU A 107 -16.32 0.64 -9.36
C LEU A 107 -17.11 0.78 -8.05
N LEU A 108 -17.04 1.93 -7.39
CA LEU A 108 -17.84 2.21 -6.21
C LEU A 108 -19.34 2.21 -6.53
N ASP A 109 -19.73 2.83 -7.64
CA ASP A 109 -21.13 2.87 -8.09
C ASP A 109 -21.64 1.45 -8.37
N LEU A 110 -20.85 0.61 -9.06
CA LEU A 110 -21.16 -0.81 -9.28
C LEU A 110 -21.34 -1.57 -7.94
N LEU A 111 -20.47 -1.32 -6.97
CA LEU A 111 -20.56 -1.93 -5.64
C LEU A 111 -21.81 -1.51 -4.86
N THR A 112 -22.35 -0.32 -5.13
CA THR A 112 -23.51 0.24 -4.39
C THR A 112 -24.85 0.06 -5.09
N ASP A 113 -24.88 0.02 -6.42
CA ASP A 113 -26.12 -0.04 -7.20
C ASP A 113 -26.73 -1.46 -7.23
N GLY A 114 -25.95 -2.49 -6.87
CA GLY A 114 -26.43 -3.86 -6.66
C GLY A 114 -26.97 -4.57 -7.92
N LYS A 115 -26.79 -3.97 -9.09
CA LYS A 115 -27.25 -4.49 -10.40
C LYS A 115 -26.15 -5.13 -11.23
N ASP A 116 -24.91 -4.73 -11.01
CA ASP A 116 -23.75 -5.17 -11.79
C ASP A 116 -22.78 -5.94 -10.89
N GLU A 117 -22.29 -7.09 -11.36
CA GLU A 117 -21.29 -7.88 -10.64
C GLU A 117 -19.87 -7.37 -10.92
N VAL A 118 -19.12 -7.08 -9.86
CA VAL A 118 -17.66 -6.90 -9.94
C VAL A 118 -16.97 -8.26 -9.91
N ASP A 119 -15.95 -8.46 -10.74
CA ASP A 119 -15.05 -9.62 -10.64
C ASP A 119 -13.92 -9.29 -9.67
N LEU A 120 -13.89 -10.01 -8.55
CA LEU A 120 -12.87 -9.89 -7.51
C LEU A 120 -12.03 -11.18 -7.46
N ARG A 121 -10.71 -11.03 -7.55
CA ARG A 121 -9.76 -12.15 -7.51
C ARG A 121 -8.64 -11.88 -6.52
N VAL A 122 -8.22 -12.94 -5.84
CA VAL A 122 -7.00 -12.96 -5.05
C VAL A 122 -6.13 -14.10 -5.55
N LEU A 123 -4.93 -13.76 -5.99
CA LEU A 123 -3.99 -14.69 -6.59
C LEU A 123 -2.76 -14.82 -5.71
N HIS A 124 -2.35 -16.04 -5.43
CA HIS A 124 -1.03 -16.32 -4.90
C HIS A 124 -0.07 -16.53 -6.08
N ILE A 125 0.94 -15.68 -6.20
CA ILE A 125 1.93 -15.71 -7.27
C ILE A 125 3.26 -16.15 -6.69
N LYS A 126 3.77 -17.27 -7.19
CA LYS A 126 5.10 -17.79 -6.88
C LYS A 126 6.02 -17.60 -8.08
N LEU A 127 7.17 -17.00 -7.85
CA LEU A 127 8.20 -16.70 -8.84
C LEU A 127 9.29 -17.78 -8.84
N ARG A 128 9.86 -18.04 -10.03
CA ARG A 128 10.98 -18.98 -10.23
C ARG A 128 12.25 -18.54 -9.51
N LYS A 129 12.41 -17.23 -9.31
CA LYS A 129 13.53 -16.60 -8.59
C LYS A 129 13.03 -15.38 -7.81
N GLU A 130 13.77 -14.99 -6.78
CA GLU A 130 13.50 -13.75 -6.06
C GLU A 130 13.76 -12.52 -6.95
N LEU A 131 12.77 -11.64 -7.01
CA LEU A 131 12.87 -10.35 -7.66
C LEU A 131 12.83 -9.21 -6.63
N PRO A 132 13.50 -8.09 -6.91
CA PRO A 132 13.24 -6.85 -6.19
C PRO A 132 11.75 -6.50 -6.24
N SER A 133 11.15 -6.11 -5.12
CA SER A 133 9.73 -5.70 -5.10
C SER A 133 9.45 -4.55 -6.07
N GLN A 134 10.45 -3.70 -6.31
CA GLN A 134 10.44 -2.66 -7.33
C GLN A 134 10.18 -3.15 -8.74
N GLU A 135 10.82 -4.24 -9.12
CA GLU A 135 10.61 -4.83 -10.44
C GLU A 135 9.21 -5.43 -10.56
N ILE A 136 8.75 -6.15 -9.52
CA ILE A 136 7.42 -6.77 -9.49
C ILE A 136 6.32 -5.72 -9.67
N ILE A 137 6.38 -4.65 -8.88
CA ILE A 137 5.32 -3.64 -8.85
C ILE A 137 5.34 -2.80 -10.12
N GLN A 138 6.52 -2.50 -10.69
CA GLN A 138 6.62 -1.82 -11.98
C GLN A 138 5.98 -2.64 -13.11
N LEU A 139 6.26 -3.94 -13.15
CA LEU A 139 5.66 -4.85 -14.13
C LEU A 139 4.13 -4.92 -13.98
N LEU A 140 3.62 -5.00 -12.75
CA LEU A 140 2.18 -4.98 -12.49
C LEU A 140 1.56 -3.64 -12.92
N GLU A 141 2.21 -2.51 -12.63
CA GLU A 141 1.75 -1.21 -13.10
C GLU A 141 1.64 -1.19 -14.62
N ASP A 142 2.67 -1.64 -15.34
CA ASP A 142 2.67 -1.66 -16.80
C ASP A 142 1.57 -2.57 -17.39
N ILE A 143 1.24 -3.67 -16.71
CA ILE A 143 0.16 -4.60 -17.10
C ILE A 143 -1.23 -3.97 -16.95
N PHE A 144 -1.46 -3.26 -15.84
CA PHE A 144 -2.78 -2.71 -15.51
C PHE A 144 -2.95 -1.24 -15.93
N LYS A 145 -1.89 -0.59 -16.41
CA LYS A 145 -1.92 0.80 -16.87
C LYS A 145 -2.95 1.00 -17.98
N GLY A 146 -3.77 2.05 -17.84
CA GLY A 146 -4.79 2.40 -18.83
C GLY A 146 -6.04 1.50 -18.83
N THR A 147 -6.17 0.57 -17.90
CA THR A 147 -7.34 -0.33 -17.79
C THR A 147 -8.33 0.13 -16.73
N ASP A 148 -9.55 -0.37 -16.73
CA ASP A 148 -10.56 -0.17 -15.67
C ASP A 148 -10.41 -1.13 -14.48
N VAL A 149 -9.30 -1.87 -14.44
CA VAL A 149 -8.95 -2.79 -13.35
C VAL A 149 -8.20 -2.04 -12.26
N VAL A 150 -8.61 -2.24 -11.02
CA VAL A 150 -7.81 -1.84 -9.85
C VAL A 150 -7.12 -3.05 -9.27
N TRP A 151 -5.91 -2.86 -8.78
CA TRP A 151 -5.11 -3.94 -8.23
C TRP A 151 -4.36 -3.45 -7.00
N ALA A 152 -3.93 -4.41 -6.18
CA ALA A 152 -3.01 -4.19 -5.08
C ALA A 152 -2.19 -5.44 -4.84
N THR A 153 -1.12 -5.32 -4.07
CA THR A 153 -0.25 -6.46 -3.78
C THR A 153 0.25 -6.43 -2.35
N SER A 154 0.44 -7.60 -1.75
CA SER A 154 0.91 -7.76 -0.37
C SER A 154 1.78 -9.00 -0.24
N ARG A 155 2.46 -9.14 0.90
CA ARG A 155 2.95 -10.47 1.30
C ARG A 155 1.79 -11.47 1.48
N PRO A 156 2.03 -12.78 1.36
CA PRO A 156 1.00 -13.80 1.56
C PRO A 156 0.37 -13.82 2.96
N GLY A 157 -0.83 -14.39 3.07
CA GLY A 157 -1.47 -14.75 4.35
C GLY A 157 -2.30 -13.65 5.04
N LEU A 158 -2.66 -12.58 4.34
CA LEU A 158 -3.44 -11.47 4.91
C LEU A 158 -4.92 -11.47 4.52
N ALA A 159 -5.29 -12.08 3.39
CA ALA A 159 -6.68 -12.20 2.97
C ALA A 159 -7.42 -13.22 3.86
N LEU A 160 -8.57 -12.82 4.42
CA LEU A 160 -9.40 -13.70 5.25
C LEU A 160 -10.49 -14.38 4.41
N SER A 161 -11.19 -13.59 3.61
CA SER A 161 -12.28 -14.02 2.73
C SER A 161 -12.37 -13.07 1.53
N LEU A 162 -13.11 -13.44 0.47
CA LEU A 162 -13.41 -12.50 -0.61
C LEU A 162 -14.16 -11.28 -0.10
N LEU A 163 -15.08 -11.46 0.86
CA LEU A 163 -15.82 -10.37 1.46
C LEU A 163 -14.88 -9.40 2.21
N HIS A 164 -13.88 -9.91 2.94
CA HIS A 164 -12.86 -9.06 3.55
C HIS A 164 -12.17 -8.18 2.50
N VAL A 165 -11.65 -8.78 1.43
CA VAL A 165 -10.93 -8.05 0.38
C VAL A 165 -11.83 -7.06 -0.35
N LEU A 166 -13.10 -7.40 -0.57
CA LEU A 166 -14.11 -6.49 -1.12
C LEU A 166 -14.23 -5.22 -0.26
N PHE A 167 -14.32 -5.37 1.07
CA PHE A 167 -14.37 -4.24 1.98
C PHE A 167 -13.06 -3.42 1.99
N VAL A 168 -11.89 -4.07 1.85
CA VAL A 168 -10.61 -3.37 1.69
C VAL A 168 -10.64 -2.48 0.45
N PHE A 169 -11.04 -3.02 -0.71
CA PHE A 169 -11.19 -2.24 -1.94
C PHE A 169 -12.21 -1.11 -1.77
N TYR A 170 -13.40 -1.40 -1.24
CA TYR A 170 -14.44 -0.41 -0.98
C TYR A 170 -13.91 0.76 -0.14
N HIS A 171 -13.28 0.47 1.01
CA HIS A 171 -12.78 1.51 1.91
C HIS A 171 -11.62 2.29 1.31
N THR A 172 -10.75 1.63 0.55
CA THR A 172 -9.65 2.28 -0.18
C THR A 172 -10.20 3.26 -1.20
N ILE A 173 -11.08 2.79 -2.09
CA ILE A 173 -11.72 3.60 -3.12
C ILE A 173 -12.50 4.77 -2.51
N LYS A 174 -13.32 4.50 -1.49
CA LYS A 174 -14.09 5.51 -0.77
C LYS A 174 -13.17 6.59 -0.19
N ALA A 175 -12.02 6.22 0.36
CA ALA A 175 -11.06 7.18 0.90
C ALA A 175 -10.55 8.15 -0.17
N PHE A 176 -10.16 7.63 -1.35
CA PHE A 176 -9.75 8.45 -2.49
C PHE A 176 -10.87 9.35 -2.99
N VAL A 177 -12.08 8.80 -3.18
CA VAL A 177 -13.24 9.57 -3.66
C VAL A 177 -13.60 10.70 -2.70
N MET A 178 -13.46 10.48 -1.39
CA MET A 178 -13.75 11.48 -0.36
C MET A 178 -12.58 12.42 -0.04
N GLY A 179 -11.40 12.22 -0.63
CA GLY A 179 -10.18 12.95 -0.25
C GLY A 179 -9.76 12.73 1.20
N LYS A 180 -10.06 11.56 1.76
CA LYS A 180 -9.74 11.15 3.15
C LYS A 180 -8.72 10.01 3.21
N ASN A 181 -8.05 9.73 2.09
CA ASN A 181 -6.97 8.76 2.02
C ASN A 181 -5.76 9.25 2.85
N ILE A 182 -5.09 8.32 3.51
CA ILE A 182 -3.87 8.56 4.30
C ILE A 182 -2.67 8.60 3.36
N SER A 183 -2.65 7.75 2.32
CA SER A 183 -1.63 7.79 1.28
C SER A 183 -2.23 8.19 -0.07
N ASN A 184 -1.49 8.96 -0.87
CA ASN A 184 -1.86 9.23 -2.25
C ASN A 184 -1.60 8.06 -3.21
N LYS A 185 -0.95 6.98 -2.75
CA LYS A 185 -0.72 5.76 -3.54
C LYS A 185 -1.77 4.71 -3.21
N PHE A 186 -2.49 4.25 -4.24
CA PHE A 186 -3.59 3.30 -4.05
C PHE A 186 -3.17 2.01 -3.37
N ASN A 187 -2.06 1.40 -3.79
CA ASN A 187 -1.57 0.17 -3.15
C ASN A 187 -1.23 0.37 -1.67
N ILE A 188 -0.73 1.55 -1.27
CA ILE A 188 -0.44 1.84 0.14
C ILE A 188 -1.73 2.00 0.94
N GLU A 189 -2.67 2.78 0.42
CA GLU A 189 -3.98 2.93 1.06
C GLU A 189 -4.68 1.58 1.20
N PHE A 190 -4.58 0.72 0.17
CA PHE A 190 -5.08 -0.65 0.22
C PHE A 190 -4.44 -1.44 1.35
N LEU A 191 -3.11 -1.38 1.51
CA LEU A 191 -2.41 -2.06 2.60
C LEU A 191 -2.83 -1.52 3.97
N LEU A 192 -2.95 -0.20 4.13
CA LEU A 192 -3.44 0.43 5.36
C LEU A 192 -4.82 -0.11 5.74
N ARG A 193 -5.75 -0.24 4.77
CA ARG A 193 -7.08 -0.83 5.01
C ARG A 193 -7.00 -2.33 5.30
N LEU A 194 -6.16 -3.06 4.57
CA LEU A 194 -6.00 -4.51 4.70
C LEU A 194 -5.54 -4.91 6.11
N VAL A 195 -4.64 -4.13 6.70
CA VAL A 195 -4.10 -4.40 8.05
C VAL A 195 -4.60 -3.45 9.12
N CYS A 196 -5.62 -2.65 8.82
CA CYS A 196 -6.25 -1.70 9.74
C CYS A 196 -5.25 -0.75 10.45
N GLU A 197 -4.22 -0.31 9.74
CA GLU A 197 -3.20 0.61 10.24
C GLU A 197 -3.47 2.04 9.73
N ASP A 198 -3.17 3.04 10.56
CA ASP A 198 -3.17 4.46 10.16
C ASP A 198 -1.75 4.99 9.87
N GLN A 199 -0.71 4.19 10.13
CA GLN A 199 0.68 4.51 9.88
C GLN A 199 1.21 3.78 8.64
N ILE A 200 1.66 4.53 7.63
CA ILE A 200 2.19 3.97 6.37
C ILE A 200 3.38 3.04 6.61
N ALA A 201 4.33 3.46 7.46
CA ALA A 201 5.52 2.66 7.76
C ALA A 201 5.13 1.31 8.38
N ARG A 202 4.15 1.30 9.29
CA ARG A 202 3.68 0.08 9.95
C ARG A 202 2.96 -0.83 8.96
N ALA A 203 2.08 -0.28 8.12
CA ALA A 203 1.38 -1.04 7.10
C ALA A 203 2.35 -1.72 6.13
N LEU A 204 3.40 -1.01 5.70
CA LEU A 204 4.44 -1.57 4.84
C LEU A 204 5.24 -2.67 5.52
N GLU A 205 5.59 -2.49 6.79
CA GLU A 205 6.30 -3.50 7.59
C GLU A 205 5.50 -4.81 7.70
N VAL A 206 4.19 -4.70 7.99
CA VAL A 206 3.36 -5.88 8.29
C VAL A 206 2.61 -6.43 7.07
N ALA A 207 2.51 -5.70 5.98
CA ALA A 207 1.69 -6.10 4.83
C ALA A 207 2.41 -5.96 3.48
N GLY A 208 3.40 -5.07 3.39
CA GLY A 208 4.15 -4.86 2.17
C GLY A 208 4.89 -6.10 1.70
N ILE A 209 5.19 -6.12 0.40
CA ILE A 209 6.20 -7.02 -0.14
C ILE A 209 7.56 -6.53 0.40
N GLY A 210 8.38 -7.43 0.95
CA GLY A 210 9.74 -7.08 1.38
C GLY A 210 10.61 -6.57 0.23
N ASP A 211 11.86 -6.18 0.52
CA ASP A 211 12.80 -5.65 -0.48
C ASP A 211 12.96 -6.56 -1.71
N ARG A 212 12.90 -7.87 -1.48
CA ARG A 212 12.84 -8.92 -2.49
C ARG A 212 11.73 -9.90 -2.13
N ALA A 213 11.11 -10.48 -3.15
CA ALA A 213 10.10 -11.50 -2.95
C ALA A 213 10.20 -12.62 -3.97
N ARG A 214 9.99 -13.84 -3.48
CA ARG A 214 9.74 -15.03 -4.28
C ARG A 214 8.24 -15.31 -4.43
N GLU A 215 7.44 -14.81 -3.51
CA GLU A 215 5.99 -15.01 -3.50
C GLU A 215 5.28 -13.76 -3.00
N PHE A 216 4.09 -13.52 -3.53
CA PHE A 216 3.23 -12.41 -3.12
C PHE A 216 1.76 -12.72 -3.44
N HIS A 217 0.85 -11.97 -2.83
CA HIS A 217 -0.57 -12.00 -3.18
C HIS A 217 -0.91 -10.79 -4.05
N LEU A 218 -1.55 -11.05 -5.18
CA LEU A 218 -2.11 -10.03 -6.07
C LEU A 218 -3.64 -9.99 -5.89
N TYR A 219 -4.15 -8.82 -5.55
CA TYR A 219 -5.56 -8.52 -5.42
C TYR A 219 -6.00 -7.77 -6.68
N VAL A 220 -7.08 -8.21 -7.32
CA VAL A 220 -7.58 -7.62 -8.56
C VAL A 220 -9.08 -7.45 -8.46
N MET A 221 -9.56 -6.24 -8.72
CA MET A 221 -10.99 -5.96 -8.85
C MET A 221 -11.26 -5.29 -10.19
N SER A 222 -12.24 -5.82 -10.90
CA SER A 222 -12.55 -5.47 -12.29
C SER A 222 -14.06 -5.32 -12.46
N PRO A 223 -14.54 -4.45 -13.37
CA PRO A 223 -15.96 -4.36 -13.68
C PRO A 223 -16.49 -5.58 -14.46
N SER A 224 -15.61 -6.42 -15.01
CA SER A 224 -16.03 -7.68 -15.63
C SER A 224 -14.98 -8.78 -15.49
N ARG A 225 -15.43 -10.03 -15.55
CA ARG A 225 -14.58 -11.22 -15.55
C ARG A 225 -13.67 -11.26 -16.78
N GLU A 226 -14.18 -10.93 -17.96
CA GLU A 226 -13.42 -10.94 -19.21
C GLU A 226 -12.22 -10.01 -19.15
N THR A 227 -12.44 -8.76 -18.72
CA THR A 227 -11.40 -7.75 -18.50
C THR A 227 -10.33 -8.26 -17.54
N SER A 228 -10.72 -8.87 -16.42
CA SER A 228 -9.76 -9.39 -15.45
C SER A 228 -8.91 -10.52 -16.05
N GLN A 229 -9.51 -11.43 -16.83
CA GLN A 229 -8.81 -12.57 -17.40
C GLN A 229 -7.83 -12.15 -18.50
N GLU A 230 -8.22 -11.22 -19.36
CA GLU A 230 -7.33 -10.63 -20.38
C GLU A 230 -6.06 -10.07 -19.74
N ARG A 231 -6.20 -9.28 -18.65
CA ARG A 231 -5.05 -8.66 -17.98
C ARG A 231 -4.21 -9.65 -17.20
N LEU A 232 -4.82 -10.66 -16.59
CA LEU A 232 -4.07 -11.70 -15.90
C LEU A 232 -3.27 -12.60 -16.85
N GLN A 233 -3.71 -12.78 -18.09
CA GLN A 233 -2.90 -13.45 -19.13
C GLN A 233 -1.64 -12.65 -19.49
N ALA A 234 -1.68 -11.33 -19.32
CA ALA A 234 -0.52 -10.45 -19.51
C ALA A 234 0.50 -10.48 -18.35
N LEU A 235 0.34 -11.36 -17.36
CA LEU A 235 1.37 -11.62 -16.32
C LEU A 235 2.61 -12.36 -16.85
N SER A 236 2.65 -12.72 -18.13
CA SER A 236 3.76 -13.43 -18.78
C SER A 236 5.16 -12.80 -18.64
N PRO A 237 5.35 -11.47 -18.49
CA PRO A 237 6.67 -10.89 -18.26
C PRO A 237 7.30 -11.28 -16.92
N LEU A 238 6.48 -11.64 -15.92
CA LEU A 238 7.01 -12.12 -14.64
C LEU A 238 7.56 -13.54 -14.81
N PRO A 239 8.69 -13.89 -14.17
CA PRO A 239 9.23 -15.25 -14.17
C PRO A 239 8.40 -16.15 -13.24
N VAL A 240 7.13 -16.34 -13.57
CA VAL A 240 6.16 -17.07 -12.74
C VAL A 240 6.47 -18.57 -12.76
N GLU A 241 6.55 -19.15 -11.58
CA GLU A 241 6.58 -20.60 -11.34
C GLU A 241 5.14 -21.13 -11.25
N LYS A 242 4.27 -20.44 -10.50
CA LYS A 242 2.89 -20.84 -10.26
C LYS A 242 2.00 -19.63 -9.98
N VAL A 243 0.78 -19.66 -10.53
CA VAL A 243 -0.33 -18.77 -10.12
C VAL A 243 -1.43 -19.64 -9.56
N GLU A 244 -1.86 -19.36 -8.33
CA GLU A 244 -2.99 -20.04 -7.70
C GLU A 244 -4.10 -19.03 -7.41
N HIS A 245 -5.31 -19.36 -7.82
CA HIS A 245 -6.49 -18.64 -7.35
C HIS A 245 -6.78 -19.09 -5.92
N LEU A 246 -6.75 -18.15 -4.97
CA LEU A 246 -7.05 -18.48 -3.59
C LEU A 246 -8.55 -18.69 -3.43
N ASP A 247 -8.91 -19.91 -3.01
CA ASP A 247 -10.27 -20.19 -2.56
C ASP A 247 -10.48 -19.58 -1.18
N LEU A 248 -11.04 -18.38 -1.17
CA LEU A 248 -11.39 -17.61 0.02
C LEU A 248 -12.88 -17.74 0.36
N SER A 249 -13.53 -18.83 -0.08
CA SER A 249 -14.93 -19.15 0.25
C SER A 249 -15.13 -19.54 1.71
N ARG A 250 -14.07 -19.97 2.39
CA ARG A 250 -14.04 -20.17 3.85
C ARG A 250 -12.96 -19.29 4.45
N PRO A 251 -13.14 -18.76 5.67
CA PRO A 251 -12.08 -18.05 6.37
C PRO A 251 -10.84 -18.93 6.37
N CYS A 252 -9.82 -18.53 5.61
CA CYS A 252 -8.53 -19.18 5.69
C CYS A 252 -8.05 -19.06 7.14
N GLU A 253 -7.20 -19.96 7.62
CA GLU A 253 -6.42 -19.76 8.85
C GLU A 253 -5.45 -18.58 8.64
N ALA A 254 -5.95 -17.37 8.39
CA ALA A 254 -5.18 -16.14 8.37
C ALA A 254 -4.86 -15.73 9.81
N THR A 255 -4.28 -16.69 10.53
CA THR A 255 -3.66 -16.52 11.84
C THR A 255 -2.69 -15.35 11.80
N SER A 256 -2.06 -15.05 10.66
CA SER A 256 -1.18 -13.90 10.48
C SER A 256 -1.91 -12.56 10.63
N LEU A 257 -3.05 -12.35 9.96
CA LEU A 257 -3.77 -11.07 10.06
C LEU A 257 -4.35 -10.87 11.47
N LEU A 258 -5.00 -11.88 12.04
CA LEU A 258 -5.57 -11.77 13.39
C LEU A 258 -4.49 -11.46 14.44
N ARG A 259 -3.31 -12.07 14.31
CA ARG A 259 -2.14 -11.77 15.14
C ARG A 259 -1.64 -10.33 14.95
N ILE A 260 -1.55 -9.84 13.71
CA ILE A 260 -1.18 -8.44 13.41
C ILE A 260 -2.15 -7.47 14.11
N LEU A 261 -3.45 -7.76 14.00
CA LEU A 261 -4.54 -6.96 14.57
C LEU A 261 -4.74 -7.15 16.08
N ARG A 262 -3.97 -8.05 16.69
CA ARG A 262 -4.05 -8.44 18.11
C ARG A 262 -5.47 -8.83 18.52
N ILE A 263 -6.19 -9.53 17.63
CA ILE A 263 -7.50 -10.10 17.92
C ILE A 263 -7.26 -11.39 18.70
N SER A 264 -7.69 -11.43 19.97
CA SER A 264 -7.52 -12.60 20.82
C SER A 264 -8.64 -13.62 20.62
N ASP A 265 -8.39 -14.89 20.98
CA ASP A 265 -9.44 -15.91 20.97
C ASP A 265 -10.60 -15.56 21.91
N GLU A 266 -10.32 -14.84 22.99
CA GLU A 266 -11.34 -14.34 23.91
C GLU A 266 -12.26 -13.32 23.22
N GLU A 267 -11.69 -12.39 22.47
CA GLU A 267 -12.46 -11.43 21.65
C GLU A 267 -13.32 -12.15 20.59
N LEU A 268 -12.76 -13.14 19.90
CA LEU A 268 -13.49 -13.94 18.91
C LEU A 268 -14.68 -14.67 19.54
N ARG A 269 -14.47 -15.31 20.71
CA ARG A 269 -15.54 -15.98 21.46
C ARG A 269 -16.63 -14.99 21.88
N ALA A 270 -16.26 -13.81 22.36
CA ALA A 270 -17.20 -12.76 22.74
C ALA A 270 -17.99 -12.16 21.55
N THR A 271 -17.45 -12.30 20.33
CA THR A 271 -18.05 -11.77 19.09
C THR A 271 -18.93 -12.80 18.35
N THR A 272 -19.11 -13.99 18.96
CA THR A 272 -19.91 -15.08 18.41
C THR A 272 -21.38 -14.90 18.77
N TYR A 273 -22.19 -14.51 17.78
CA TYR A 273 -23.64 -14.38 17.91
C TYR A 273 -24.32 -15.33 16.92
N LYS A 274 -25.22 -16.20 17.42
CA LYS A 274 -25.92 -17.22 16.61
C LYS A 274 -26.71 -16.63 15.43
N SER A 275 -27.12 -15.37 15.51
CA SER A 275 -27.93 -14.69 14.50
C SER A 275 -27.11 -14.05 13.37
N SER A 276 -25.79 -14.03 13.46
CA SER A 276 -24.98 -13.29 12.50
C SER A 276 -24.43 -14.17 11.38
N ALA A 277 -24.59 -13.70 10.14
CA ALA A 277 -24.06 -14.36 8.95
C ALA A 277 -22.54 -14.21 8.77
N LEU A 278 -21.88 -13.32 9.54
CA LEU A 278 -20.44 -13.09 9.45
C LEU A 278 -19.69 -13.91 10.50
N SER A 279 -18.52 -14.43 10.13
CA SER A 279 -17.62 -15.08 11.08
C SER A 279 -17.08 -14.07 12.10
N PRO A 280 -16.76 -14.50 13.34
CA PRO A 280 -16.17 -13.62 14.36
C PRO A 280 -14.89 -12.92 13.89
N GLU A 281 -14.04 -13.62 13.15
CA GLU A 281 -12.80 -13.10 12.58
C GLU A 281 -13.09 -11.94 11.64
N LEU A 282 -14.01 -12.14 10.70
CA LEU A 282 -14.38 -11.13 9.72
C LEU A 282 -14.98 -9.90 10.39
N LYS A 283 -15.83 -10.07 11.41
CA LYS A 283 -16.37 -8.94 12.19
C LYS A 283 -15.25 -8.15 12.87
N GLY A 284 -14.35 -8.84 13.59
CA GLY A 284 -13.25 -8.20 14.32
C GLY A 284 -12.37 -7.35 13.41
N VAL A 285 -12.10 -7.83 12.18
CA VAL A 285 -11.35 -7.09 11.17
C VAL A 285 -12.16 -5.92 10.60
N LEU A 286 -13.40 -6.14 10.17
CA LEU A 286 -14.24 -5.08 9.59
C LEU A 286 -14.53 -3.95 10.58
N THR A 287 -14.67 -4.26 11.87
CA THR A 287 -14.80 -3.27 12.94
C THR A 287 -13.54 -2.39 13.02
N ARG A 288 -12.35 -2.99 13.08
CA ARG A 288 -11.07 -2.24 13.10
C ARG A 288 -10.90 -1.39 11.83
N MET A 289 -11.20 -1.95 10.66
CA MET A 289 -11.13 -1.23 9.38
C MET A 289 -12.07 -0.02 9.33
N SER A 290 -13.27 -0.15 9.90
CA SER A 290 -14.25 0.93 9.95
C SER A 290 -13.79 2.09 10.85
N LEU A 291 -13.09 1.77 11.94
CA LEU A 291 -12.57 2.76 12.89
C LEU A 291 -11.45 3.63 12.32
N LEU A 292 -10.70 3.16 11.30
CA LEU A 292 -9.68 3.98 10.63
C LEU A 292 -10.24 5.31 10.09
N ASN A 293 -11.50 5.35 9.66
CA ASN A 293 -12.11 6.58 9.12
C ASN A 293 -12.61 7.55 10.20
N THR A 294 -12.56 7.15 11.47
CA THR A 294 -13.11 7.92 12.61
C THR A 294 -12.05 8.61 13.44
N ARG A 295 -10.79 8.19 13.33
CA ARG A 295 -9.66 8.85 13.98
C ARG A 295 -9.33 10.12 13.21
N LYS A 296 -9.75 11.26 13.74
CA LYS A 296 -9.32 12.60 13.36
C LYS A 296 -8.67 13.24 14.58
#